data_AF-A0A8J8BYK7-F1
#
_entry.id   AF-A0A8J8BYK7-F1
#
_cell.length_a   1.000
_cell.length_b   1.000
_cell.length_c   1.000
_cell.angle_alpha   90.00
_cell.angle_beta   90.00
_cell.angle_gamma   90.00
#
_symmetry.space_group_name_H-M   'P 1'
#
loop_
_entity.id
_entity.type
_entity.pdbx_description
1 polymer ?
#
loop_
_entity_poly.entity_id
_entity_poly.type
_entity_poly.pdbx_seq_one_letter_code
_entity_poly.pdbx_strand_id
1 'polypeptide(L)'
;MVSWGRAFRGAAGIVGFAIIWWFVGGILVVAGIFISGFVSQLSLGSASTASIVIGVVLILIGYIIGILGTLAAFLKVLPEIVAEEVQKM
;
A
#
# COMPACT_ATOMS: atom_id res chain seq x y z
N MET A 1 20.21 9.14 -22.95
CA MET A 1 20.33 7.69 -22.69
C MET A 1 20.26 7.49 -21.19
N VAL A 2 19.10 7.08 -20.66
CA VAL A 2 18.96 6.78 -19.23
C VAL A 2 20.02 5.75 -18.91
N SER A 3 20.97 6.09 -18.02
CA SER A 3 21.85 5.05 -17.51
C SER A 3 20.98 4.07 -16.74
N TRP A 4 21.18 2.77 -16.95
CA TRP A 4 20.46 1.72 -16.21
C TRP A 4 20.45 1.99 -14.69
N GLY A 5 21.50 2.59 -14.14
CA GLY A 5 21.58 3.02 -12.75
C GLY A 5 20.54 4.07 -12.33
N ARG A 6 20.12 4.99 -13.21
CA ARG A 6 19.10 6.01 -12.90
C ARG A 6 17.69 5.41 -12.87
N ALA A 7 17.38 4.53 -13.81
CA ALA A 7 16.12 3.77 -13.80
C ALA A 7 16.00 2.90 -12.53
N PHE A 8 17.09 2.21 -12.15
CA PHE A 8 17.13 1.42 -10.92
C PHE A 8 16.97 2.26 -9.65
N ARG A 9 17.58 3.46 -9.60
CA ARG A 9 17.43 4.37 -8.46
C ARG A 9 15.99 4.88 -8.33
N GLY A 10 15.33 5.17 -9.45
CA GLY A 10 13.91 5.51 -9.47
C GLY A 10 13.03 4.36 -8.96
N ALA A 11 13.25 3.15 -9.47
CA ALA A 11 12.53 1.96 -9.01
C ALA A 11 12.75 1.70 -7.50
N ALA A 12 13.98 1.86 -7.00
CA ALA A 12 14.26 1.75 -5.57
C ALA A 12 13.50 2.80 -4.73
N GLY A 13 13.36 4.03 -5.23
CA GLY A 13 12.54 5.07 -4.60
C GLY A 13 11.06 4.69 -4.53
N ILE A 14 10.50 4.15 -5.62
CA ILE A 14 9.12 3.65 -5.67
C ILE A 14 8.93 2.52 -4.66
N VAL A 15 9.85 1.55 -4.62
CA VAL A 15 9.79 0.42 -3.68
C VAL A 15 9.88 0.89 -2.23
N GLY A 16 10.76 1.85 -1.93
CA GLY A 16 10.86 2.43 -0.58
C GLY A 16 9.56 3.07 -0.13
N PHE A 17 8.93 3.89 -0.98
CA PHE A 17 7.63 4.48 -0.68
C PHE A 17 6.49 3.46 -0.62
N ALA A 18 6.53 2.44 -1.48
CA ALA A 18 5.58 1.33 -1.44
C ALA A 18 5.61 0.63 -0.09
N ILE A 19 6.79 0.31 0.44
CA ILE A 19 6.95 -0.35 1.73
C ILE A 19 6.32 0.49 2.85
N ILE A 20 6.53 1.82 2.86
CA ILE A 20 5.96 2.71 3.86
C ILE A 20 4.42 2.68 3.81
N TRP A 21 3.84 2.80 2.61
CA TRP A 21 2.38 2.79 2.47
C TRP A 21 1.75 1.44 2.75
N TRP A 22 2.43 0.35 2.40
CA TRP A 22 2.01 -1.00 2.76
C TRP A 22 2.15 -1.27 4.25
N PHE A 23 3.08 -0.63 4.95
CA PHE A 23 3.16 -0.69 6.39
C PHE A 23 1.97 0.01 7.05
N VAL A 24 1.63 1.22 6.59
CA VAL A 24 0.44 1.97 7.06
C VAL A 24 -0.85 1.22 6.75
N GLY A 25 -1.03 0.76 5.51
CA GLY A 25 -2.17 -0.05 5.10
C GLY A 25 -2.25 -1.39 5.85
N GLY A 26 -1.09 -2.02 6.08
CA GLY A 26 -0.96 -3.26 6.83
C GLY A 26 -1.42 -3.13 8.28
N ILE A 27 -1.10 -2.02 8.95
CA ILE A 27 -1.61 -1.74 10.30
C ILE A 27 -3.14 -1.70 10.31
N LEU A 28 -3.76 -1.06 9.32
CA LEU A 28 -5.23 -1.00 9.20
C LEU A 28 -5.84 -2.37 8.89
N VAL A 29 -5.19 -3.18 8.04
CA VAL A 29 -5.61 -4.55 7.77
C VAL A 29 -5.56 -5.39 9.04
N VAL A 30 -4.45 -5.34 9.78
CA VAL A 30 -4.31 -6.07 11.05
C VAL A 30 -5.37 -5.60 12.05
N ALA A 31 -5.55 -4.29 12.23
CA ALA A 31 -6.59 -3.74 13.09
C ALA A 31 -8.00 -4.21 12.67
N GLY A 32 -8.29 -4.24 11.37
CA GLY A 32 -9.55 -4.75 10.83
C GLY A 32 -9.76 -6.25 11.09
N ILE A 33 -8.71 -7.07 11.04
CA ILE A 33 -8.77 -8.50 11.40
C ILE A 33 -9.04 -8.70 12.89
N PHE A 34 -8.43 -7.88 13.75
CA PHE A 34 -8.70 -7.92 15.19
C PHE A 34 -10.13 -7.49 15.52
N ILE A 35 -10.60 -6.39 14.91
CA ILE A 35 -11.94 -5.83 15.15
C ILE A 35 -13.04 -6.72 14.55
N SER A 36 -12.82 -7.35 13.40
CA SER A 36 -13.80 -8.27 12.82
C SER A 36 -14.11 -9.47 13.72
N GLY A 37 -13.27 -9.70 14.73
CA GLY A 37 -13.39 -10.83 15.62
C GLY A 37 -12.94 -12.13 14.96
N PHE A 38 -12.20 -12.07 13.85
CA PHE A 38 -11.62 -13.25 13.21
C PHE A 38 -10.73 -14.03 14.18
N VAL A 39 -9.92 -13.31 14.98
CA VAL A 39 -9.09 -13.90 16.04
C VAL A 39 -9.95 -14.53 17.15
N SER A 40 -11.08 -13.91 17.50
CA SER A 40 -12.01 -14.44 18.52
C SER A 40 -12.85 -15.62 18.04
N GLN A 41 -13.14 -15.73 16.73
CA GLN A 41 -13.78 -16.91 16.16
C GLN A 41 -12.87 -18.14 16.23
N LEU A 42 -11.55 -17.95 16.11
CA LEU A 42 -10.57 -19.02 16.36
C LEU A 42 -10.56 -19.49 17.82
N SER A 43 -10.97 -18.65 18.77
CA SER A 43 -11.01 -18.95 20.21
C SER A 43 -12.41 -19.28 20.74
N LEU A 44 -13.34 -19.71 19.88
CA LEU A 44 -14.74 -20.06 20.23
C LEU A 44 -15.60 -18.89 20.78
N GLY A 45 -15.20 -17.63 20.56
CA GLY A 45 -15.99 -16.45 20.90
C GLY A 45 -16.92 -16.02 19.76
N SER A 46 -18.13 -15.53 20.08
CA SER A 46 -19.05 -14.99 19.07
C SER A 46 -18.70 -13.53 18.74
N ALA A 47 -18.31 -13.27 17.50
CA ALA A 47 -18.21 -11.90 16.97
C ALA A 47 -19.60 -11.34 16.64
N SER A 48 -19.81 -10.05 16.88
CA SER A 48 -21.04 -9.38 16.48
C SER A 48 -21.05 -9.08 14.97
N THR A 49 -22.21 -9.11 14.32
CA THR A 49 -22.31 -8.75 12.90
C THR A 49 -21.77 -7.35 12.62
N ALA A 50 -21.97 -6.41 13.55
CA ALA A 50 -21.45 -5.04 13.44
C ALA A 50 -19.91 -5.01 13.43
N SER A 51 -19.25 -5.78 14.29
CA SER A 51 -17.79 -5.82 14.38
C SER A 51 -17.17 -6.43 13.12
N ILE A 52 -17.81 -7.46 12.55
CA ILE A 52 -17.41 -8.06 11.26
C ILE A 52 -17.44 -7.01 10.14
N VAL A 53 -18.54 -6.27 10.01
CA VAL A 53 -18.69 -5.24 8.95
C VAL A 53 -17.62 -4.16 9.08
N ILE A 54 -17.39 -3.63 10.28
CA ILE A 54 -16.37 -2.60 10.52
C ILE A 54 -14.97 -3.13 10.19
N GLY A 55 -14.67 -4.37 10.59
CA GLY A 55 -13.36 -4.98 10.31
C GLY A 55 -13.11 -5.18 8.81
N VAL A 56 -14.12 -5.63 8.06
CA VAL A 56 -14.02 -5.76 6.59
C VAL A 56 -13.77 -4.40 5.93
N VAL A 57 -14.46 -3.35 6.38
CA VAL A 57 -14.26 -1.98 5.85
C VAL A 57 -12.84 -1.50 6.12
N LEU A 58 -12.30 -1.73 7.31
CA LEU A 58 -10.92 -1.35 7.65
C LEU A 58 -9.88 -2.10 6.80
N ILE A 59 -10.09 -3.39 6.56
CA ILE A 59 -9.22 -4.19 5.68
C ILE A 59 -9.24 -3.62 4.26
N LEU A 60 -10.42 -3.30 3.72
CA LEU A 60 -10.56 -2.71 2.38
C LEU A 60 -9.84 -1.36 2.30
N ILE A 61 -10.04 -0.48 3.28
CA ILE A 61 -9.38 0.83 3.33
C ILE A 61 -7.85 0.67 3.41
N GLY A 62 -7.35 -0.24 4.25
CA GLY A 62 -5.92 -0.53 4.36
C GLY A 62 -5.32 -0.98 3.03
N TYR A 63 -6.03 -1.85 2.31
CA TYR A 63 -5.61 -2.31 0.99
C TYR A 63 -5.61 -1.19 -0.07
N ILE A 64 -6.66 -0.35 -0.07
CA ILE A 64 -6.77 0.81 -0.95
C ILE A 64 -5.62 1.80 -0.69
N ILE A 65 -5.28 2.07 0.56
CA ILE A 65 -4.17 2.97 0.92
C ILE A 65 -2.83 2.41 0.42
N GLY A 66 -2.59 1.10 0.57
CA GLY A 66 -1.40 0.45 0.02
C GLY A 66 -1.29 0.66 -1.49
N ILE A 67 -2.36 0.37 -2.23
CA ILE A 67 -2.38 0.53 -3.70
C ILE A 67 -2.22 1.99 -4.10
N LEU A 68 -3.00 2.91 -3.52
CA LEU A 68 -2.93 4.33 -3.84
C LEU A 68 -1.54 4.92 -3.53
N GLY A 69 -0.93 4.50 -2.44
CA GLY A 69 0.43 4.90 -2.07
C GLY A 69 1.47 4.43 -3.08
N THR A 70 1.36 3.19 -3.57
CA THR A 70 2.23 2.69 -4.65
C THR A 70 2.02 3.44 -5.96
N LEU A 71 0.77 3.68 -6.35
CA LEU A 71 0.43 4.42 -7.56
C LEU A 71 0.92 5.86 -7.52
N ALA A 72 0.80 6.53 -6.37
CA ALA A 72 1.32 7.89 -6.19
C ALA A 72 2.84 7.96 -6.39
N ALA A 73 3.58 6.97 -5.87
CA ALA A 73 5.02 6.88 -6.08
C ALA A 73 5.36 6.62 -7.56
N PHE A 74 4.63 5.72 -8.21
CA PHE A 74 4.79 5.42 -9.64
C PHE A 74 4.51 6.65 -10.51
N LEU A 75 3.38 7.32 -10.30
CA LEU A 75 2.96 8.51 -11.06
C LEU A 75 3.87 9.71 -10.84
N LYS A 76 4.67 9.73 -9.77
CA LYS A 76 5.66 10.77 -9.56
C LYS A 76 6.98 10.44 -10.26
N VAL A 77 7.52 9.25 -10.02
CA VAL A 77 8.88 8.90 -10.45
C VAL A 77 8.94 8.60 -11.96
N LEU A 78 7.91 7.98 -12.55
CA LEU A 78 7.92 7.68 -13.98
C LEU A 78 7.94 8.95 -14.85
N PRO A 79 7.07 9.95 -14.64
CA PRO A 79 7.12 11.19 -15.42
C PRO A 79 8.41 11.98 -15.24
N GLU A 80 9.01 11.99 -14.05
CA GLU A 80 10.31 12.62 -13.81
C GLU A 80 11.42 11.99 -14.68
N ILE A 81 11.47 10.65 -14.75
CA ILE A 81 12.45 9.94 -15.59
C ILE A 81 12.21 10.20 -17.08
N VAL A 82 10.94 10.18 -17.52
CA VAL A 82 10.59 10.41 -18.93
C VAL A 82 10.92 11.85 -19.35
N ALA A 83 10.58 12.83 -18.52
CA ALA A 83 10.87 14.24 -18.79
C ALA A 83 12.38 14.49 -18.94
N GLU A 84 13.19 13.83 -18.11
CA GLU A 84 14.65 13.95 -18.18
C GLU A 84 15.27 13.32 -19.42
N GLU A 85 14.68 12.27 -19.98
CA GLU A 85 15.14 11.78 -21.29
C GLU A 85 14.74 12.70 -22.41
N VAL A 86 13.51 13.22 -22.38
CA VAL A 86 13.03 14.16 -23.41
C VAL A 86 13.87 15.43 -23.42
N GLN A 87 14.29 15.95 -22.25
CA GLN A 87 15.17 17.12 -22.17
C GLN A 87 16.62 16.86 -22.60
N LYS A 88 17.05 15.60 -22.65
CA LYS A 88 18.40 15.21 -23.09
C LYS A 88 18.46 14.83 -24.57
N MET A 89 17.32 14.77 -25.25
CA MET A 89 17.21 14.66 -26.71
C MET A 89 17.27 16.06 -27.34
#